data_AF-A0A8T3TNM0-F1
#
_entry.id   AF-A0A8T3TNM0-F1
#
_cell.length_a   1.000
_cell.length_b   1.000
_cell.length_c   1.000
_cell.angle_alpha   90.00
_cell.angle_beta   90.00
_cell.angle_gamma   90.00
#
_symmetry.space_group_name_H-M   'P 1'
#
loop_
_entity.id
_entity.type
_entity.pdbx_description
1 polymer ?
#
loop_
_entity_poly.entity_id
_entity_poly.type
_entity_poly.pdbx_seq_one_letter_code
_entity_poly.pdbx_strand_id
1 'polypeptide(L)' 'MILILNEKYNIVAKVNIEFNPYQAQRFRDWVILTVEKNRGGQTSVDLEFQKHFEYSCFDANGRAVQEKLIEERLYND' A
#
# COMPACT_ATOMS: atom_id res chain seq x y z
N MET A 1 4.77 8.52 -16.64
CA MET A 1 3.85 7.90 -15.66
C MET A 1 4.68 6.87 -14.95
N ILE A 2 4.66 6.87 -13.62
CA ILE A 2 5.37 5.87 -12.81
C ILE A 2 4.31 5.15 -11.98
N LEU A 3 4.44 3.82 -11.92
CA LEU A 3 3.64 2.94 -11.08
C LEU A 3 4.59 2.27 -10.11
N ILE A 4 4.32 2.41 -8.82
CA ILE A 4 5.14 1.84 -7.75
C ILE A 4 4.29 0.83 -7.00
N LEU A 5 4.79 -0.38 -6.87
CA LEU A 5 4.13 -1.46 -6.13
C LEU A 5 4.91 -1.75 -4.85
N ASN A 6 4.20 -1.76 -3.73
CA ASN A 6 4.76 -2.05 -2.42
C ASN A 6 3.92 -3.08 -1.66
N GLU A 7 4.59 -3.83 -0.80
CA GLU A 7 3.95 -4.64 0.22
C GLU A 7 3.30 -3.75 1.28
N LYS A 8 1.97 -3.84 1.47
CA LYS A 8 1.27 -2.98 2.43
C LYS A 8 1.85 -3.11 3.84
N TYR A 9 2.19 -4.34 4.25
CA TYR A 9 2.81 -4.61 5.54
C TYR A 9 4.11 -3.80 5.79
N ASN A 10 4.88 -3.51 4.74
CA ASN A 10 6.18 -2.86 4.87
C ASN A 10 6.08 -1.32 4.94
N ILE A 11 5.04 -0.76 4.34
CA ILE A 11 4.90 0.70 4.18
C ILE A 11 3.75 1.31 4.96
N VAL A 12 2.95 0.52 5.67
CA VAL A 12 1.98 1.06 6.65
C VAL A 12 2.72 1.55 7.89
N ALA A 13 2.29 2.70 8.44
CA ALA A 13 2.89 3.29 9.63
C ALA A 13 2.87 2.33 10.83
N LYS A 14 3.98 2.28 11.58
CA LYS A 14 4.17 1.38 12.74
C LYS A 14 3.03 1.47 13.76
N VAL A 15 2.49 2.67 14.00
CA VAL A 15 1.35 2.88 14.91
C VAL A 15 0.14 2.02 14.55
N ASN A 16 -0.11 1.77 13.26
CA ASN A 16 -1.22 0.92 12.81
C ASN A 16 -0.94 -0.57 13.06
N ILE A 17 0.34 -0.97 13.07
CA ILE A 17 0.78 -2.35 13.34
C ILE A 17 0.79 -2.61 14.85
N GLU A 18 1.36 -1.70 15.64
CA GLU A 18 1.51 -1.82 17.09
C GLU A 18 0.16 -1.81 17.82
N PHE A 19 -0.81 -1.03 17.33
CA PHE A 19 -2.15 -0.99 17.91
C PHE A 19 -2.90 -2.32 17.78
N ASN A 20 -2.71 -3.05 16.67
CA ASN A 20 -3.36 -4.35 16.46
C ASN A 20 -2.49 -5.30 15.59
N PRO A 21 -1.50 -5.99 16.18
CA PRO A 21 -0.57 -6.84 15.44
C PRO A 21 -1.24 -8.00 14.71
N TYR A 22 -2.35 -8.52 15.25
CA TYR A 22 -3.09 -9.62 14.65
C TYR A 22 -3.77 -9.19 13.35
N GLN A 23 -4.46 -8.03 13.35
CA GLN A 23 -5.04 -7.48 12.12
C GLN A 23 -3.96 -7.07 11.13
N ALA A 24 -2.81 -6.57 11.61
CA ALA A 24 -1.71 -6.17 10.75
C ALA A 24 -1.11 -7.33 9.94
N GLN A 25 -1.19 -8.58 10.43
CA GLN A 25 -0.75 -9.74 9.64
C GLN A 25 -1.50 -9.83 8.30
N ARG A 26 -2.78 -9.43 8.27
CA ARG A 26 -3.59 -9.41 7.04
C ARG A 26 -3.06 -8.46 6.00
N PHE A 27 -2.29 -7.44 6.35
CA PHE A 27 -1.68 -6.54 5.36
C PHE A 27 -0.68 -7.26 4.44
N ARG A 28 -0.20 -8.46 4.80
CA ARG A 28 0.60 -9.30 3.92
C ARG A 28 -0.16 -9.82 2.71
N ASP A 29 -1.49 -9.82 2.78
CA ASP A 29 -2.36 -10.21 1.67
C ASP A 29 -2.65 -9.04 0.73
N TRP A 30 -2.04 -7.87 0.94
CA TRP A 30 -2.34 -6.65 0.20
C TRP A 30 -1.09 -6.00 -0.39
N VAL A 31 -1.27 -5.40 -1.57
CA VAL A 31 -0.27 -4.52 -2.18
C VAL A 31 -0.81 -3.10 -2.26
N ILE A 32 0.10 -2.13 -2.22
CA ILE A 32 -0.17 -0.73 -2.48
C ILE A 32 0.39 -0.39 -3.87
N LEU A 33 -0.45 0.20 -4.72
CA LEU A 33 -0.09 0.77 -6.02
C LEU A 33 -0.15 2.29 -5.91
N THR A 34 1.01 2.93 -5.92
CA THR A 34 1.13 4.39 -6.04
C THR A 34 1.17 4.76 -7.51
N VAL A 35 0.27 5.65 -7.92
CA VAL A 35 0.17 6.16 -9.29
C VAL A 35 0.70 7.59 -9.36
N GLU A 36 1.89 7.74 -9.93
CA GLU A 36 2.44 9.05 -10.28
C GLU A 36 2.09 9.41 -11.73
N LYS A 37 1.13 10.32 -11.86
CA LYS A 37 0.64 10.80 -13.15
C LYS A 37 1.55 11.92 -13.65
N ASN A 38 1.85 11.90 -14.95
CA ASN A 38 2.58 12.99 -15.62
C ASN A 38 1.62 13.95 -16.33
N ARG A 39 0.37 14.05 -15.87
CA ARG A 39 -0.72 14.84 -16.47
C ARG A 39 -1.56 15.47 -15.37
N GLY A 40 -2.19 16.61 -15.66
CA GLY A 40 -3.01 17.35 -14.70
C GLY A 40 -4.10 16.50 -14.03
N GLY A 41 -4.35 16.79 -12.75
CA GLY A 41 -5.26 16.04 -11.88
C GLY A 41 -4.59 15.69 -10.54
N GLN A 42 -5.22 14.81 -9.76
CA GLN A 42 -4.61 14.29 -8.53
C GLN A 42 -3.37 13.46 -8.84
N THR A 43 -2.26 13.86 -8.22
CA THR A 43 -0.95 13.19 -8.21
C THR A 43 -0.82 12.36 -6.93
N SER A 44 0.08 11.37 -6.95
CA SER A 44 0.38 10.51 -5.78
C SER A 44 -0.86 9.84 -5.21
N VAL A 45 -1.61 9.15 -6.07
CA VAL A 45 -2.79 8.39 -5.65
C VAL A 45 -2.34 7.00 -5.24
N ASP A 46 -2.63 6.63 -4.00
CA ASP A 46 -2.40 5.28 -3.49
C ASP A 46 -3.68 4.44 -3.55
N LEU A 47 -3.57 3.31 -4.22
CA LEU A 47 -4.62 2.28 -4.30
C LEU A 47 -4.13 1.01 -3.62
N GLU A 48 -5.03 0.24 -3.03
CA GLU A 48 -4.73 -1.08 -2.49
C GLU A 48 -5.54 -2.16 -3.18
N PHE A 49 -4.87 -3.31 -3.35
CA PHE A 49 -5.43 -4.50 -3.98
C PHE A 49 -5.09 -5.72 -3.14
N GLN A 50 -6.06 -6.63 -3.00
CA GLN A 50 -5.84 -7.91 -2.34
C GLN A 50 -5.14 -8.87 -3.31
N LYS A 51 -4.18 -9.63 -2.80
CA LYS A 51 -3.48 -10.68 -3.52
C LYS A 51 -4.33 -11.92 -3.60
N HIS A 52 -4.50 -12.46 -4.80
CA HIS A 52 -5.08 -13.77 -5.06
C HIS A 52 -3.99 -14.66 -5.69
N PHE A 53 -2.91 -14.89 -4.94
CA PHE A 53 -1.71 -15.58 -5.46
C PHE A 53 -1.93 -17.06 -5.76
N GLU A 54 -2.95 -17.68 -5.16
CA GLU A 54 -3.46 -19.00 -5.60
C GLU A 54 -3.83 -19.02 -7.09
N TYR A 55 -4.18 -17.87 -7.68
CA TYR A 55 -4.43 -17.67 -9.11
C TYR A 55 -3.39 -16.77 -9.79
N SER A 56 -2.26 -16.48 -9.12
CA SER A 56 -1.21 -15.57 -9.60
C SER A 56 -1.73 -14.19 -10.05
N CYS A 57 -2.74 -13.65 -9.36
CA CYS A 57 -3.36 -12.37 -9.70
C CYS A 57 -3.71 -11.53 -8.47
N PHE A 58 -4.34 -10.38 -8.70
CA PHE A 58 -4.92 -9.52 -7.69
C PHE A 58 -6.44 -9.48 -7.86
N ASP A 59 -7.18 -9.17 -6.80
CA ASP A 59 -8.57 -8.73 -6.95
C ASP A 59 -8.57 -7.46 -7.82
N ALA A 60 -9.39 -7.42 -8.87
CA ALA A 60 -9.47 -6.28 -9.76
C ALA A 60 -10.19 -5.07 -9.12
N ASN A 61 -10.94 -5.29 -8.04
CA ASN A 61 -11.67 -4.27 -7.31
C ASN A 61 -10.77 -3.65 -6.23
N GLY A 62 -9.81 -2.83 -6.67
CA GLY A 62 -9.01 -2.04 -5.76
C GLY A 62 -9.80 -0.90 -5.10
N ARG A 63 -9.22 -0.33 -4.05
CA ARG A 63 -9.78 0.83 -3.35
C ARG A 63 -8.69 1.81 -2.94
N ALA A 64 -9.07 3.03 -2.56
CA ALA A 64 -8.12 3.96 -1.96
C ALA A 64 -7.59 3.41 -0.63
N VAL A 65 -6.31 3.63 -0.36
CA VAL A 65 -5.68 3.25 0.91
C VAL A 65 -6.33 4.02 2.07
N GLN A 66 -6.64 3.33 3.17
CA GLN A 66 -7.26 3.95 4.35
C GLN A 66 -6.24 4.22 5.46
N GLU A 67 -5.19 3.41 5.51
CA GLU A 67 -4.16 3.49 6.52
C GLU A 67 -3.11 4.54 6.16
N LYS A 68 -2.58 5.20 7.18
CA LYS A 68 -1.41 6.07 7.01
C LYS A 68 -0.21 5.25 6.54
N LEU A 69 0.34 5.60 5.38
CA LEU A 69 1.58 5.08 4.85
C LEU A 69 2.77 5.86 5.40
N ILE A 70 3.93 5.21 5.46
CA ILE A 70 5.20 5.90 5.70
C ILE A 70 5.64 6.56 4.38
N GLU A 71 6.04 7.82 4.46
CA GLU A 71 6.74 8.48 3.35
C GLU A 71 8.21 8.05 3.40
N GLU A 72 8.81 7.76 2.25
CA GLU A 72 10.17 7.21 2.22
C GLU A 72 11.18 8.19 2.84
N ARG A 73 11.99 7.65 3.77
CA ARG A 73 13.12 8.23 4.52
C ARG A 73 12.81 8.82 5.90
N LEU A 74 12.46 7.96 6.85
CA LEU A 74 13.06 8.06 8.18
C LEU A 74 14.52 7.60 8.06
N TYR A 75 15.42 8.55 7.75
CA TYR A 75 16.82 8.35 8.11
C TYR A 75 16.87 8.31 9.63
N ASN A 76 17.23 7.15 10.18
CA ASN A 76 17.66 7.09 11.57
C ASN A 76 19.11 7.61 11.58
N ASP A 77 19.30 8.84 12.03
CA ASP A 77 20.55 9.21 12.71
C ASP A 77 20.59 8.56 14.11
#